data_AF-A0A938RAD6-F1
#
_entry.id   AF-A0A938RAD6-F1
#
_cell.length_a   1.000
_cell.length_b   1.000
_cell.length_c   1.000
_cell.angle_alpha   90.00
_cell.angle_beta   90.00
_cell.angle_gamma   90.00
#
_symmetry.space_group_name_H-M   'P 1'
#
loop_
_entity.id
_entity.type
_entity.pdbx_description
1 polymer ?
#
loop_
_entity_poly.entity_id
_entity_poly.type
_entity_poly.pdbx_seq_one_letter_code
_entity_poly.pdbx_strand_id
1 'polypeptide(L)'
;MIKELLLIHPLGQAAACLFGVFNLVTGLTRRCFFLPLHINFGVLFYALMLVGAGVGVLSARMAAAGGMALSFDMHALSAYACMATLLCGAVSGFVLLKKDRPRSIAALHRCSNIAALLLVCLQAVTGLRALAGVL
;
A
#
# COMPACT_ATOMS: atom_id res chain seq x y z
N MET A 1 -3.00 12.21 23.28
CA MET A 1 -3.59 12.79 22.06
C MET A 1 -2.75 12.62 20.79
N ILE A 2 -1.61 13.31 20.59
CA ILE A 2 -0.85 13.17 19.32
C ILE A 2 -0.27 11.75 19.12
N LYS A 3 0.19 11.10 20.19
CA LYS A 3 0.68 9.71 20.14
C LYS A 3 -0.39 8.69 19.72
N GLU A 4 -1.65 8.90 20.09
CA GLU A 4 -2.75 8.01 19.70
C GLU A 4 -3.10 8.16 18.21
N LEU A 5 -3.04 9.39 17.68
CA LEU A 5 -3.19 9.68 16.26
C LEU A 5 -2.07 9.07 15.39
N LEU A 6 -0.85 8.96 15.94
CA LEU A 6 0.26 8.26 15.29
C LEU A 6 0.03 6.74 15.19
N LEU A 7 -0.84 6.16 16.03
CA LEU A 7 -1.17 4.73 16.03
C LEU A 7 -2.36 4.37 15.13
N ILE A 8 -3.20 5.34 14.75
CA ILE A 8 -4.32 5.10 13.83
C ILE A 8 -3.82 4.75 12.42
N HIS A 9 -2.78 5.44 11.95
CA HIS A 9 -2.17 5.21 10.64
C HIS A 9 -1.67 3.76 10.43
N PRO A 10 -0.83 3.18 11.31
CA PRO A 10 -0.35 1.81 11.14
C PRO A 10 -1.47 0.77 11.22
N LEU A 11 -2.54 1.00 11.99
CA LEU A 11 -3.71 0.12 12.01
C LEU A 11 -4.45 0.11 10.67
N GLY A 12 -4.65 1.29 10.08
CA GLY A 12 -5.25 1.41 8.74
C GLY A 12 -4.39 0.74 7.65
N GLN A 13 -3.07 0.92 7.70
CA GLN A 13 -2.15 0.26 6.77
C GLN A 13 -2.10 -1.27 6.97
N ALA A 14 -2.18 -1.75 8.22
CA ALA A 14 -2.24 -3.19 8.50
C ALA A 14 -3.52 -3.82 7.93
N ALA A 15 -4.67 -3.16 8.10
CA ALA A 15 -5.93 -3.60 7.49
C ALA A 15 -5.84 -3.61 5.96
N ALA A 16 -5.28 -2.57 5.34
CA ALA A 16 -5.04 -2.53 3.91
C ALA A 16 -4.15 -3.70 3.44
N CYS A 17 -3.06 -3.97 4.16
CA CYS A 17 -2.13 -5.06 3.85
C CYS A 17 -2.82 -6.43 3.81
N LEU A 18 -3.75 -6.71 4.75
CA LEU A 18 -4.52 -7.96 4.75
C LEU A 18 -5.31 -8.15 3.44
N PHE A 19 -6.03 -7.11 3.00
CA PHE A 19 -6.76 -7.14 1.73
C PHE A 19 -5.80 -7.26 0.53
N GLY A 20 -4.67 -6.56 0.55
CA GLY A 20 -3.65 -6.63 -0.49
C GLY A 20 -3.02 -8.02 -0.64
N VAL A 21 -2.65 -8.67 0.47
CA VAL A 21 -2.11 -10.03 0.49
C VAL A 21 -3.15 -11.03 -0.03
N PHE A 22 -4.38 -10.96 0.46
CA PHE A 22 -5.47 -11.81 -0.03
C PHE A 22 -5.68 -11.63 -1.55
N ASN A 23 -5.66 -10.38 -2.02
CA ASN A 23 -5.82 -10.08 -3.44
C ASN A 23 -4.65 -10.60 -4.29
N LEU A 24 -3.42 -10.53 -3.77
CA LEU A 24 -2.25 -11.09 -4.44
C LEU A 24 -2.30 -12.62 -4.50
N VAL A 25 -2.61 -13.29 -3.40
CA VAL A 25 -2.68 -14.76 -3.31
C VAL A 25 -3.73 -15.32 -4.25
N THR A 26 -4.92 -14.70 -4.30
CA THR A 26 -5.98 -15.09 -5.24
C THR A 26 -5.55 -14.90 -6.69
N GLY A 27 -4.84 -13.81 -7.02
CA GLY A 27 -4.30 -13.54 -8.36
C GLY A 27 -3.17 -14.49 -8.78
N LEU A 28 -2.26 -14.86 -7.87
CA LEU A 28 -1.11 -15.72 -8.14
C LEU A 28 -1.50 -17.19 -8.24
N THR A 29 -2.26 -17.71 -7.27
CA THR A 29 -2.55 -19.14 -7.17
C THR A 29 -3.65 -19.61 -8.11
N ARG A 30 -4.52 -18.68 -8.55
CA ARG A 30 -5.73 -18.93 -9.34
C ARG A 30 -6.74 -19.94 -8.76
N ARG A 31 -6.43 -20.62 -7.65
CA ARG A 31 -7.27 -21.66 -7.02
C ARG A 31 -8.60 -21.15 -6.49
N CYS A 32 -8.71 -19.84 -6.23
CA CYS A 32 -9.95 -19.17 -5.79
C CYS A 32 -10.18 -17.86 -6.57
N PHE A 33 -9.71 -17.77 -7.81
CA PHE A 33 -9.75 -16.52 -8.57
C PHE A 33 -11.16 -16.25 -9.11
N PHE A 34 -11.92 -15.44 -8.37
CA PHE A 34 -13.16 -14.84 -8.85
C PHE A 34 -12.89 -13.38 -9.21
N LEU A 35 -12.88 -13.08 -10.52
CA LEU A 35 -12.45 -11.79 -11.06
C LEU A 35 -13.17 -10.58 -10.42
N PRO A 36 -14.51 -10.58 -10.20
CA PRO A 36 -15.18 -9.46 -9.53
C PRO A 36 -14.67 -9.23 -8.10
N LEU A 37 -14.41 -10.30 -7.35
CA LEU A 37 -13.94 -10.23 -5.98
C LEU A 37 -12.47 -9.78 -5.91
N HIS A 38 -11.63 -10.20 -6.86
CA HIS A 38 -10.27 -9.69 -7.01
C HIS A 38 -10.23 -8.18 -7.31
N ILE A 39 -11.10 -7.71 -8.21
CA ILE A 39 -11.21 -6.29 -8.53
C ILE A 39 -11.71 -5.50 -7.32
N ASN A 40 -12.78 -5.95 -6.66
CA ASN A 40 -13.36 -5.26 -5.51
C ASN A 40 -12.40 -5.20 -4.31
N PHE A 41 -11.73 -6.30 -3.96
CA PHE A 41 -10.70 -6.28 -2.91
C PHE A 41 -9.49 -5.45 -3.30
N GLY A 42 -9.14 -5.43 -4.59
CA GLY A 42 -8.13 -4.52 -5.12
C GLY A 42 -8.49 -3.07 -4.85
N VAL A 43 -9.67 -2.63 -5.29
CA VAL A 43 -10.16 -1.26 -5.08
C VAL A 43 -10.20 -0.90 -3.60
N LEU A 44 -10.70 -1.78 -2.73
CA LEU A 44 -10.72 -1.56 -1.29
C LEU A 44 -9.31 -1.38 -0.72
N PHE A 45 -8.37 -2.22 -1.13
CA PHE A 45 -6.97 -2.11 -0.76
C PHE A 45 -6.37 -0.76 -1.20
N TYR A 46 -6.58 -0.32 -2.45
CA TYR A 46 -6.11 0.98 -2.93
C TYR A 46 -6.71 2.15 -2.12
N ALA A 47 -8.02 2.10 -1.85
CA ALA A 47 -8.70 3.13 -1.09
C ALA A 47 -8.15 3.25 0.34
N LEU A 48 -7.98 2.11 1.03
CA LEU A 48 -7.43 2.07 2.37
C LEU A 48 -5.96 2.52 2.41
N MET A 49 -5.15 2.17 1.40
CA MET A 49 -3.77 2.65 1.30
C MET A 49 -3.71 4.17 1.10
N LEU A 50 -4.56 4.75 0.27
CA LEU A 50 -4.63 6.20 0.04
C LEU A 50 -5.09 6.96 1.30
N VAL A 51 -6.16 6.49 1.95
CA VAL A 51 -6.64 7.06 3.21
C VAL A 51 -5.57 6.95 4.28
N GLY A 52 -4.94 5.77 4.41
CA GLY A 52 -3.82 5.54 5.32
C GLY A 52 -2.68 6.53 5.08
N ALA A 53 -2.21 6.67 3.84
CA ALA A 53 -1.17 7.62 3.48
C ALA A 53 -1.54 9.08 3.83
N GLY A 54 -2.78 9.49 3.54
CA GLY A 54 -3.29 10.82 3.90
C GLY A 54 -3.28 11.07 5.41
N VAL A 55 -3.76 10.11 6.21
CA VAL A 55 -3.70 10.16 7.67
C VAL A 55 -2.25 10.19 8.16
N GLY A 56 -1.35 9.41 7.56
CA GLY A 56 0.07 9.40 7.90
C GLY A 56 0.75 10.75 7.71
N VAL A 57 0.50 11.40 6.56
CA VAL A 57 1.02 12.75 6.27
C VAL A 57 0.45 13.79 7.24
N LEU A 58 -0.86 13.71 7.53
CA LEU A 58 -1.50 14.62 8.48
C LEU A 58 -0.90 14.47 9.89
N SER A 59 -0.79 13.23 10.39
CA SER A 59 -0.21 12.93 11.70
C SER A 59 1.26 13.37 11.78
N ALA A 60 2.04 13.17 10.72
CA ALA A 60 3.43 13.64 10.64
C ALA A 60 3.54 15.17 10.74
N ARG A 61 2.70 15.91 10.01
CA ARG A 61 2.67 17.39 10.06
C ARG A 61 2.26 17.92 11.43
N MET A 62 1.25 17.31 12.05
CA MET A 62 0.81 17.66 13.40
C MET A 62 1.91 17.39 14.43
N ALA A 63 2.62 16.27 14.31
CA ALA A 63 3.72 15.94 15.18
C ALA A 63 4.90 16.92 15.04
N ALA A 64 5.25 17.31 13.81
CA ALA A 64 6.28 18.32 13.54
C ALA A 64 5.90 19.70 14.10
N ALA A 65 4.64 20.12 13.94
CA ALA A 65 4.13 21.36 14.54
C ALA A 65 4.17 21.34 16.08
N GLY A 66 4.05 20.16 16.68
CA GLY A 66 4.23 19.93 18.12
C GLY A 66 5.68 19.78 18.58
N GLY A 67 6.66 20.00 17.71
CA GLY A 67 8.09 19.94 18.04
C GLY A 67 8.70 18.53 18.08
N MET A 68 7.99 17.49 17.60
CA MET A 68 8.56 16.14 17.51
C MET A 68 9.33 15.96 16.20
N ALA A 69 10.63 15.72 16.30
CA ALA A 69 11.49 15.39 15.16
C ALA A 69 11.31 13.91 14.78
N LEU A 70 10.55 13.65 13.72
CA LEU A 70 10.36 12.32 13.17
C LEU A 70 11.29 12.13 11.96
N SER A 71 12.10 11.08 11.97
CA SER A 71 12.90 10.69 10.80
C SER A 71 12.00 9.96 9.80
N PHE A 72 11.61 10.66 8.72
CA PHE A 72 10.65 10.17 7.75
C PHE A 72 11.22 9.80 6.38
N ASP A 73 12.47 10.13 6.07
CA ASP A 73 12.94 10.13 4.67
C ASP A 73 12.77 8.77 3.96
N MET A 74 13.17 7.68 4.61
CA MET A 74 13.01 6.33 4.05
C MET A 74 11.57 5.81 4.09
N HIS A 75 10.77 6.25 5.07
CA HIS A 75 9.36 5.88 5.15
C HIS A 75 8.53 6.63 4.10
N ALA A 76 8.76 7.93 3.90
CA ALA A 76 8.12 8.71 2.84
C ALA A 76 8.52 8.18 1.45
N LEU A 77 9.81 7.93 1.21
CA LEU A 77 10.29 7.42 -0.07
C LEU A 77 9.65 6.07 -0.43
N SER A 78 9.62 5.13 0.53
CA SER A 78 8.99 3.83 0.31
C SER A 78 7.47 3.93 0.11
N ALA A 79 6.80 4.90 0.74
CA ALA A 79 5.38 5.17 0.51
C ALA A 79 5.12 5.66 -0.92
N TYR A 80 5.92 6.60 -1.42
CA TYR A 80 5.79 7.09 -2.80
C TYR A 80 6.07 5.99 -3.83
N ALA A 81 7.13 5.21 -3.62
CA ALA A 81 7.43 4.06 -4.47
C ALA A 81 6.28 3.04 -4.45
N CYS A 82 5.69 2.79 -3.27
CA CYS A 82 4.54 1.90 -3.13
C CYS A 82 3.35 2.42 -3.92
N MET A 83 3.00 3.71 -3.79
CA MET A 83 1.88 4.32 -4.53
C MET A 83 2.09 4.27 -6.05
N ALA A 84 3.29 4.57 -6.54
CA ALA A 84 3.60 4.49 -7.96
C ALA A 84 3.48 3.06 -8.50
N THR A 85 3.98 2.08 -7.74
CA THR A 85 3.94 0.67 -8.11
C THR A 85 2.50 0.13 -8.09
N LEU A 86 1.73 0.53 -7.09
CA LEU A 86 0.31 0.26 -7.00
C LEU A 86 -0.43 0.84 -8.20
N LEU A 87 -0.21 2.11 -8.55
CA LEU A 87 -0.83 2.70 -9.74
C LEU A 87 -0.49 1.93 -11.03
N CYS A 88 0.77 1.51 -11.18
CA CYS A 88 1.19 0.64 -12.29
C CYS A 88 0.43 -0.70 -12.31
N GLY A 89 0.24 -1.32 -11.15
CA GLY A 89 -0.56 -2.54 -10.97
C GLY A 89 -2.03 -2.33 -11.36
N ALA A 90 -2.65 -1.24 -10.92
CA ALA A 90 -4.03 -0.89 -11.27
C ALA A 90 -4.21 -0.68 -12.78
N VAL A 91 -3.36 0.16 -13.39
CA VAL A 91 -3.40 0.46 -14.82
C VAL A 91 -3.19 -0.79 -15.66
N SER A 92 -2.17 -1.59 -15.33
CA SER A 92 -1.92 -2.85 -16.03
C SER A 92 -3.07 -3.86 -15.83
N GLY A 93 -3.71 -3.88 -14.67
CA GLY A 93 -4.93 -4.65 -14.41
C GLY A 93 -6.10 -4.25 -15.31
N PHE A 94 -6.37 -2.94 -15.45
CA PHE A 94 -7.40 -2.44 -16.38
C PHE A 94 -7.10 -2.79 -17.83
N VAL A 95 -5.83 -2.68 -18.25
CA VAL A 95 -5.43 -3.08 -19.62
C VAL A 95 -5.62 -4.58 -19.85
N LEU A 96 -5.41 -5.42 -18.82
CA LEU A 96 -5.67 -6.86 -18.91
C LEU A 96 -7.14 -7.20 -19.12
N LEU A 97 -8.08 -6.32 -18.78
CA LEU A 97 -9.51 -6.54 -19.04
C LEU A 97 -9.88 -6.33 -20.51
N LYS A 98 -9.02 -5.69 -21.31
CA LYS A 98 -9.27 -5.45 -22.73
C LYS A 98 -9.07 -6.73 -23.56
N LYS A 99 -9.83 -6.83 -24.66
CA LYS A 99 -9.78 -7.97 -25.61
C LYS A 99 -8.40 -8.12 -26.27
N ASP A 100 -7.81 -7.01 -26.72
CA ASP A 100 -6.55 -6.98 -27.48
C ASP A 100 -5.34 -6.62 -26.60
N ARG A 101 -5.16 -7.39 -25.52
CA ARG A 101 -4.09 -7.13 -24.54
C ARG A 101 -2.74 -7.73 -24.96
N PRO A 102 -1.62 -6.99 -24.85
CA PRO A 102 -0.29 -7.56 -25.02
C PRO A 102 0.01 -8.57 -23.92
N ARG A 103 0.67 -9.70 -24.26
CA ARG A 103 1.08 -10.72 -23.26
C ARG A 103 2.03 -10.16 -22.19
N SER A 104 2.84 -9.16 -22.53
CA SER A 104 3.77 -8.49 -21.63
C SER A 104 3.07 -7.76 -20.46
N ILE A 105 1.84 -7.29 -20.65
CA ILE A 105 1.07 -6.62 -19.59
C ILE A 105 0.77 -7.56 -18.42
N ALA A 106 0.57 -8.86 -18.68
CA ALA A 106 0.34 -9.84 -17.62
C ALA A 106 1.59 -10.07 -16.75
N ALA A 107 2.78 -9.97 -17.34
CA ALA A 107 4.03 -10.01 -16.58
C ALA A 107 4.18 -8.73 -15.76
N LEU A 108 3.98 -7.56 -16.38
CA LEU A 108 4.03 -6.26 -15.71
C LEU A 108 3.09 -6.19 -14.52
N HIS A 109 1.84 -6.63 -14.67
CA HIS A 109 0.84 -6.65 -13.60
C HIS A 109 1.28 -7.50 -12.42
N ARG A 110 1.76 -8.73 -12.68
CA ARG A 110 2.27 -9.61 -11.62
C ARG A 110 3.50 -9.02 -10.92
N CYS A 111 4.47 -8.52 -11.68
CA CYS A 111 5.65 -7.88 -11.12
C CYS A 111 5.29 -6.65 -10.27
N SER A 112 4.35 -5.83 -10.74
CA SER A 112 3.88 -4.65 -10.00
C SER A 112 3.21 -5.05 -8.68
N ASN A 113 2.35 -6.06 -8.68
CA ASN A 113 1.69 -6.51 -7.45
C ASN A 113 2.68 -7.12 -6.44
N ILE A 114 3.69 -7.86 -6.90
CA ILE A 114 4.76 -8.40 -6.05
C ILE A 114 5.62 -7.27 -5.49
N ALA A 115 6.05 -6.33 -6.32
CA ALA A 115 6.85 -5.19 -5.91
C ALA A 115 6.08 -4.31 -4.91
N ALA A 116 4.78 -4.09 -5.12
CA ALA A 116 3.92 -3.39 -4.19
C ALA A 116 3.85 -4.09 -2.83
N LEU A 117 3.71 -5.43 -2.80
CA LEU A 117 3.75 -6.17 -1.54
C LEU A 117 5.08 -6.00 -0.80
N LEU A 118 6.21 -6.12 -1.50
CA LEU A 118 7.53 -5.92 -0.91
C LEU A 118 7.69 -4.51 -0.33
N LEU A 119 7.18 -3.49 -1.04
CA LEU A 119 7.18 -2.11 -0.59
C LEU A 119 6.27 -1.88 0.62
N VAL A 120 5.12 -2.57 0.71
CA VAL A 120 4.26 -2.56 1.91
C VAL A 120 4.97 -3.20 3.11
N CYS A 121 5.69 -4.31 2.92
CA CYS A 121 6.51 -4.90 3.98
C CYS A 121 7.62 -3.93 4.44
N LEU A 122 8.29 -3.26 3.50
CA LEU A 122 9.30 -2.24 3.81
C LEU A 122 8.68 -1.03 4.53
N GLN A 123 7.49 -0.59 4.13
CA GLN A 123 6.71 0.45 4.80
C GLN A 123 6.43 0.10 6.26
N ALA A 124 6.02 -1.14 6.55
CA ALA A 124 5.79 -1.60 7.92
C ALA A 124 7.06 -1.54 8.77
N VAL A 125 8.20 -2.01 8.24
CA VAL A 125 9.49 -1.98 8.95
C VAL A 125 9.98 -0.54 9.19
N THR A 126 9.92 0.30 8.15
CA THR A 126 10.36 1.70 8.25
C THR A 126 9.43 2.54 9.13
N GLY A 127 8.13 2.27 9.11
CA GLY A 127 7.14 2.92 9.98
C GLY A 127 7.31 2.54 11.45
N LEU A 128 7.58 1.27 11.75
CA LEU A 128 7.93 0.83 13.12
C LEU A 128 9.20 1.50 13.62
N ARG A 129 10.23 1.64 12.77
CA ARG A 129 11.46 2.38 13.12
C ARG A 129 11.20 3.86 13.38
N ALA A 130 10.35 4.50 12.58
CA ALA A 130 9.95 5.90 12.78
C ALA A 130 9.21 6.09 14.12
N LEU A 131 8.36 5.13 14.51
CA LEU A 131 7.65 5.14 15.80
C LEU A 131 8.58 4.85 16.99
N ALA A 132 9.51 3.91 16.85
CA ALA A 132 10.45 3.54 17.90
C ALA A 132 11.42 4.68 18.29
N GLY A 133 11.63 5.67 17.42
CA GLY A 133 12.39 6.88 17.75
C GLY A 133 11.62 7.90 18.59
N VAL A 134 10.34 7.66 18.90
CA VAL A 134 9.39 8.63 19.48
C VAL A 134 8.69 8.09 20.73
N LEU A 135 8.54 6.76 20.82
CA LEU A 135 8.06 6.05 22.01
C LEU A 135 9.18 5.91 23.03
#